data_AF-A0A7Y3DDV5-F1
#
_entry.id   AF-A0A7Y3DDV5-F1
#
_cell.length_a   1.000
_cell.length_b   1.000
_cell.length_c   1.000
_cell.angle_alpha   90.00
_cell.angle_beta   90.00
_cell.angle_gamma   90.00
#
_symmetry.space_group_name_H-M   'P 1'
#
loop_
_entity.id
_entity.type
_entity.pdbx_description
1 polymer ?
#
loop_
_entity_poly.entity_id
_entity_poly.type
_entity_poly.pdbx_seq_one_letter_code
_entity_poly.pdbx_strand_id
1 'polypeptide(L)'
;MTTNFYCFDDWDDVRAELAAGPEAWQELDVAQLATLHFLACSETALPGAEPPGLAHQRLFAHLVEQTTPEYRGQILHAYREKLLAESGLIAPLFPFYLFEPEFELAVLAADCIVDLWTHAGNDPLESPRALARIGFAHGDPRVQAVTLASLVDFGDPRLRELWDGRWHAIPREQRYELWQLLGSYETVEAVECLLRWLERGPLVDYGGVAGSLSRLGRNGEPLFQARRDFATPGAAFDAIGTTQEWSVAEYGREIAPRIRALAATEQGPHYVIPWVAESWGVDVADVAPTGAEWVREAG
;
A
#
# COMPACT_ATOMS: atom_id res chain seq x y z
N MET A 1 4.69 18.15 -15.67
CA MET A 1 5.99 17.96 -16.36
C MET A 1 5.82 16.67 -17.15
N THR A 2 5.80 16.71 -18.48
CA THR A 2 5.71 15.49 -19.30
C THR A 2 7.09 14.87 -19.35
N THR A 3 7.29 13.74 -18.67
CA THR A 3 8.52 12.96 -18.76
C THR A 3 8.54 12.31 -20.13
N ASN A 4 9.17 12.97 -21.10
CA ASN A 4 9.41 12.36 -22.41
C ASN A 4 10.45 11.26 -22.22
N PHE A 5 10.03 10.00 -22.34
CA PHE A 5 10.96 8.87 -22.39
C PHE A 5 11.90 9.04 -23.59
N TYR A 6 13.20 8.88 -23.36
CA TYR A 6 14.19 8.86 -24.43
C TYR A 6 14.00 7.60 -25.28
N CYS A 7 14.22 7.68 -26.58
CA CYS A 7 14.29 6.49 -27.42
C CYS A 7 15.69 5.89 -27.31
N PHE A 8 15.77 4.66 -26.80
CA PHE A 8 16.80 3.72 -27.24
C PHE A 8 16.35 3.16 -28.60
N ASP A 9 17.25 3.06 -29.57
CA ASP A 9 16.89 2.77 -30.96
C ASP A 9 16.52 1.28 -31.14
N ASP A 10 17.08 0.39 -30.33
CA ASP A 10 16.67 -1.01 -30.22
C ASP A 10 16.97 -1.66 -28.85
N TRP A 11 16.64 -2.96 -28.70
CA TRP A 11 16.88 -3.74 -27.48
C TRP A 11 18.36 -4.08 -27.24
N ASP A 12 19.20 -4.08 -28.28
CA ASP A 12 20.62 -4.39 -28.13
C ASP A 12 21.35 -3.21 -27.45
N ASP A 13 20.92 -1.97 -27.71
CA ASP A 13 21.39 -0.79 -26.98
C ASP A 13 21.05 -0.89 -25.48
N VAL A 14 19.81 -1.26 -25.14
CA VAL A 14 19.37 -1.43 -23.75
C VAL A 14 20.21 -2.49 -23.03
N ARG A 15 20.47 -3.62 -23.69
CA ARG A 15 21.31 -4.69 -23.13
C ARG A 15 22.76 -4.26 -22.97
N ALA A 16 23.31 -3.53 -23.94
CA ALA A 16 24.68 -3.04 -23.89
C ALA A 16 24.87 -2.08 -22.71
N GLU A 17 23.95 -1.14 -22.52
CA GLU A 17 23.96 -0.20 -21.39
C GLU A 17 23.77 -0.91 -20.05
N LEU A 18 22.85 -1.88 -19.98
CA LEU A 18 22.65 -2.69 -18.77
C LEU A 18 23.92 -3.51 -18.41
N ALA A 19 24.64 -4.02 -19.43
CA ALA A 19 25.88 -4.77 -19.25
C ALA A 19 27.07 -3.87 -18.88
N ALA A 20 27.09 -2.62 -19.32
CA ALA A 20 28.15 -1.65 -19.00
C ALA A 20 28.19 -1.31 -17.50
N GLY A 21 27.04 -1.38 -16.82
CA GLY A 21 26.95 -1.32 -15.37
C GLY A 21 27.10 0.09 -14.76
N PRO A 22 27.26 0.19 -13.43
CA PRO A 22 27.12 1.45 -12.70
C PRO A 22 28.08 2.57 -13.10
N GLU A 23 29.28 2.25 -13.60
CA GLU A 23 30.24 3.28 -14.04
C GLU A 23 29.75 4.01 -15.28
N ALA A 24 29.12 3.31 -16.23
CA ALA A 24 28.56 3.92 -17.43
C ALA A 24 27.28 4.71 -17.13
N TRP A 25 26.47 4.23 -16.17
CA TRP A 25 25.22 4.87 -15.78
C TRP A 25 25.38 6.27 -15.18
N GLN A 26 26.57 6.62 -14.67
CA GLN A 26 26.87 7.96 -14.14
C GLN A 26 26.79 9.07 -15.20
N GLU A 27 26.96 8.71 -16.47
CA GLU A 27 26.88 9.65 -17.60
C GLU A 27 25.43 9.86 -18.07
N LEU A 28 24.48 9.05 -17.58
CA LEU A 28 23.08 9.14 -17.93
C LEU A 28 22.37 10.15 -17.02
N ASP A 29 21.54 11.00 -17.63
CA ASP A 29 20.60 11.80 -16.83
C ASP A 29 19.48 10.93 -16.24
N VAL A 30 18.74 11.49 -15.29
CA VAL A 30 17.68 10.76 -14.59
C VAL A 30 16.58 10.26 -15.55
N ALA A 31 16.26 11.01 -16.61
CA ALA A 31 15.24 10.60 -17.57
C ALA A 31 15.73 9.43 -18.43
N GLN A 32 17.01 9.42 -18.81
CA GLN A 32 17.66 8.31 -19.49
C GLN A 32 17.73 7.07 -18.58
N LEU A 33 18.11 7.22 -17.32
CA LEU A 33 18.09 6.13 -16.32
C LEU A 33 16.70 5.54 -16.13
N ALA A 34 15.69 6.39 -15.97
CA ALA A 34 14.30 5.95 -15.83
C ALA A 34 13.80 5.25 -17.11
N THR A 35 14.25 5.68 -18.29
CA THR A 35 13.90 5.02 -19.55
C THR A 35 14.61 3.67 -19.68
N LEU A 36 15.91 3.62 -19.39
CA LEU A 36 16.68 2.38 -19.40
C LEU A 36 16.08 1.35 -18.45
N HIS A 37 15.72 1.77 -17.22
CA HIS A 37 15.07 0.91 -16.24
C HIS A 37 13.72 0.38 -16.73
N PHE A 38 12.88 1.24 -17.33
CA PHE A 38 11.59 0.85 -17.86
C PHE A 38 11.73 -0.23 -18.94
N LEU A 39 12.62 0.01 -19.92
CA LEU A 39 12.83 -0.89 -21.04
C LEU A 39 13.46 -2.20 -20.57
N ALA A 40 14.54 -2.14 -19.78
CA ALA A 40 15.21 -3.33 -19.27
C ALA A 40 14.26 -4.25 -18.49
N CYS A 41 13.34 -3.70 -17.70
CA CYS A 41 12.34 -4.50 -17.00
C CYS A 41 11.24 -5.03 -17.93
N SER A 42 10.80 -4.23 -18.91
CA SER A 42 9.79 -4.66 -19.89
C SER A 42 10.27 -5.84 -20.73
N GLU A 43 11.56 -5.87 -21.07
CA GLU A 43 12.17 -6.98 -21.81
C GLU A 43 11.98 -8.33 -21.11
N THR A 44 12.06 -8.36 -19.77
CA THR A 44 11.91 -9.59 -18.97
C THR A 44 10.50 -10.17 -19.00
N ALA A 45 9.52 -9.39 -19.46
CA ALA A 45 8.15 -9.85 -19.64
C ALA A 45 7.90 -10.48 -21.02
N LEU A 46 8.88 -10.45 -21.93
CA LEU A 46 8.76 -11.05 -23.26
C LEU A 46 8.82 -12.59 -23.18
N PRO A 47 8.09 -13.32 -24.05
CA PRO A 47 8.14 -14.78 -24.08
C PRO A 47 9.57 -15.32 -24.26
N GLY A 48 10.03 -16.12 -23.30
CA GLY A 48 11.37 -16.73 -23.32
C GLY A 48 12.49 -15.82 -22.81
N ALA A 49 12.17 -14.62 -22.33
CA ALA A 49 13.14 -13.77 -21.65
C ALA A 49 13.56 -14.36 -20.30
N GLU A 50 14.79 -14.07 -19.89
CA GLU A 50 15.25 -14.40 -18.55
C GLU A 50 14.59 -13.49 -17.51
N PRO A 51 14.32 -13.99 -16.29
CA PRO A 51 13.77 -13.15 -15.23
C PRO A 51 14.74 -12.01 -14.87
N PRO A 52 14.22 -10.91 -14.28
CA PRO A 52 15.06 -9.81 -13.82
C PRO A 52 16.22 -10.31 -12.95
N GLY A 53 17.43 -9.97 -13.36
CA GLY A 53 18.65 -10.38 -12.68
C GLY A 53 19.15 -9.33 -11.70
N LEU A 54 20.36 -9.56 -11.18
CA LEU A 54 21.06 -8.61 -10.31
C LEU A 54 21.31 -7.26 -11.00
N ALA A 55 21.42 -7.22 -12.33
CA ALA A 55 21.62 -5.99 -13.09
C ALA A 55 20.41 -5.03 -12.97
N HIS A 56 19.18 -5.54 -13.09
CA HIS A 56 17.96 -4.75 -12.91
C HIS A 56 17.86 -4.14 -11.51
N GLN A 57 18.19 -4.93 -10.49
CA GLN A 57 18.21 -4.47 -9.09
C GLN A 57 19.24 -3.35 -8.88
N ARG A 58 20.44 -3.49 -9.45
CA ARG A 58 21.48 -2.46 -9.38
C ARG A 58 21.09 -1.19 -10.11
N LEU A 59 20.45 -1.32 -11.28
CA LEU A 59 19.96 -0.16 -12.03
C LEU A 59 18.89 0.60 -11.25
N PHE A 60 17.95 -0.11 -10.63
CA PHE A 60 16.94 0.52 -9.77
C PHE A 60 17.56 1.18 -8.54
N ALA A 61 18.50 0.51 -7.86
CA ALA A 61 19.22 1.10 -6.73
C ALA A 61 19.96 2.38 -7.12
N HIS A 62 20.61 2.39 -8.30
CA HIS A 62 21.25 3.59 -8.82
C HIS A 62 20.25 4.70 -9.13
N LEU A 63 19.10 4.37 -9.73
CA LEU A 63 18.00 5.33 -9.94
C LEU A 63 17.53 5.94 -8.62
N VAL A 64 17.38 5.14 -7.56
CA VAL A 64 17.01 5.60 -6.21
C VAL A 64 18.05 6.57 -5.65
N GLU A 65 19.34 6.27 -5.78
CA GLU A 65 20.44 7.14 -5.33
C GLU A 65 20.46 8.50 -6.05
N GLN A 66 20.07 8.53 -7.32
CA GLN A 66 20.09 9.75 -8.15
C GLN A 66 18.80 10.60 -8.05
N THR A 67 17.80 10.16 -7.28
CA THR A 67 16.47 10.79 -7.28
C THR A 67 15.91 11.05 -5.89
N THR A 68 15.00 12.02 -5.79
CA THR A 68 14.18 12.21 -4.58
C THR A 68 12.93 11.32 -4.64
N PRO A 69 12.30 11.00 -3.49
CA PRO A 69 11.00 10.33 -3.44
C PRO A 69 9.95 10.94 -4.38
N GLU A 70 9.82 12.26 -4.38
CA GLU A 70 8.82 12.97 -5.18
C GLU A 70 9.03 12.74 -6.68
N TYR A 71 10.29 12.73 -7.12
CA TYR A 71 10.63 12.47 -8.52
C TYR A 71 10.38 10.99 -8.89
N ARG A 72 10.66 10.05 -7.99
CA ARG A 72 10.32 8.63 -8.19
C ARG A 72 8.82 8.40 -8.29
N GLY A 73 8.02 9.12 -7.50
CA GLY A 73 6.56 9.13 -7.66
C GLY A 73 6.12 9.59 -9.07
N GLN A 74 6.78 10.60 -9.63
CA GLN A 74 6.51 11.04 -11.01
C GLN A 74 6.93 10.00 -12.05
N ILE A 75 8.06 9.32 -11.85
CA ILE A 75 8.50 8.21 -12.72
C ILE A 75 7.47 7.07 -12.67
N LEU A 76 7.05 6.65 -11.48
CA LEU A 76 6.07 5.59 -11.28
C LEU A 76 4.73 5.93 -11.95
N HIS A 77 4.27 7.18 -11.83
CA HIS A 77 3.09 7.66 -12.54
C HIS A 77 3.26 7.59 -14.06
N ALA A 78 4.40 8.05 -14.59
CA ALA A 78 4.70 7.96 -16.03
C ALA A 78 4.78 6.51 -16.52
N TYR A 79 5.30 5.59 -15.70
CA TYR A 79 5.30 4.15 -16.00
C TYR A 79 3.88 3.63 -16.10
N ARG A 80 3.02 3.93 -15.12
CA ARG A 80 1.62 3.52 -15.12
C ARG A 80 0.89 3.97 -16.39
N GLU A 81 0.98 5.25 -16.73
CA GLU A 81 0.32 5.80 -17.94
C GLU A 81 0.80 5.12 -19.23
N LYS A 82 2.11 4.83 -19.32
CA LYS A 82 2.67 4.12 -20.47
C LYS A 82 2.19 2.66 -20.55
N LEU A 83 2.18 1.96 -19.42
CA LEU A 83 1.76 0.56 -19.33
C LEU A 83 0.27 0.37 -19.65
N LEU A 84 -0.56 1.34 -19.25
CA LEU A 84 -1.97 1.42 -19.64
C LEU A 84 -2.15 1.50 -21.16
N ALA A 85 -1.31 2.30 -21.82
CA ALA A 85 -1.41 2.52 -23.26
C ALA A 85 -0.86 1.35 -24.10
N GLU A 86 0.18 0.66 -23.63
CA GLU A 86 1.00 -0.17 -24.53
C GLU A 86 0.78 -1.68 -24.40
N SER A 87 0.52 -2.27 -23.24
CA SER A 87 0.50 -3.76 -23.15
C SER A 87 0.10 -4.41 -21.82
N GLY A 88 -0.24 -3.68 -20.75
CA GLY A 88 -0.55 -4.31 -19.45
C GLY A 88 0.63 -5.08 -18.83
N LEU A 89 1.86 -4.84 -19.30
CA LEU A 89 3.07 -5.43 -18.73
C LEU A 89 3.35 -4.79 -17.37
N ILE A 90 3.37 -5.57 -16.30
CA ILE A 90 3.61 -5.05 -14.94
C ILE A 90 5.08 -5.18 -14.49
N ALA A 91 5.94 -5.82 -15.30
CA ALA A 91 7.34 -6.07 -14.95
C ALA A 91 8.10 -4.81 -14.50
N PRO A 92 7.95 -3.63 -15.14
CA PRO A 92 8.63 -2.40 -14.72
C PRO A 92 8.24 -1.87 -13.34
N LEU A 93 7.13 -2.34 -12.77
CA LEU A 93 6.64 -1.89 -11.45
C LEU A 93 7.20 -2.73 -10.30
N PHE A 94 7.67 -3.96 -10.57
CA PHE A 94 8.19 -4.84 -9.54
C PHE A 94 9.41 -4.27 -8.79
N PRO A 95 10.38 -3.59 -9.44
CA PRO A 95 11.47 -2.98 -8.70
C PRO A 95 11.02 -1.93 -7.68
N PHE A 96 10.02 -1.12 -8.02
CA PHE A 96 9.40 -0.20 -7.05
C PHE A 96 8.71 -0.95 -5.92
N TYR A 97 7.90 -1.95 -6.23
CA TYR A 97 7.21 -2.75 -5.21
C TYR A 97 8.17 -3.49 -4.26
N LEU A 98 9.26 -4.05 -4.79
CA LEU A 98 10.17 -4.93 -4.03
C LEU A 98 11.32 -4.17 -3.34
N PHE A 99 11.81 -3.08 -3.94
CA PHE A 99 13.08 -2.46 -3.52
C PHE A 99 13.00 -0.96 -3.25
N GLU A 100 11.88 -0.29 -3.53
CA GLU A 100 11.73 1.14 -3.22
C GLU A 100 11.88 1.35 -1.71
N PRO A 101 12.77 2.22 -1.21
CA PRO A 101 12.90 2.48 0.22
C PRO A 101 11.67 3.16 0.83
N GLU A 102 11.01 4.05 0.08
CA GLU A 102 9.84 4.78 0.57
C GLU A 102 8.60 3.88 0.60
N PHE A 103 8.04 3.67 1.79
CA PHE A 103 6.95 2.72 2.00
C PHE A 103 5.70 3.05 1.17
N GLU A 104 5.32 4.33 1.12
CA GLU A 104 4.15 4.80 0.35
C GLU A 104 4.30 4.59 -1.16
N LEU A 105 5.51 4.80 -1.70
CA LEU A 105 5.77 4.58 -3.12
C LEU A 105 5.77 3.08 -3.48
N ALA A 106 6.26 2.22 -2.56
CA ALA A 106 6.18 0.78 -2.72
C ALA A 106 4.72 0.28 -2.71
N VAL A 107 3.87 0.87 -1.85
CA VAL A 107 2.43 0.59 -1.83
C VAL A 107 1.76 1.06 -3.12
N LEU A 108 2.02 2.29 -3.56
CA LEU A 108 1.49 2.80 -4.83
C LEU A 108 1.90 1.91 -6.02
N ALA A 109 3.12 1.37 -6.02
CA ALA A 109 3.57 0.43 -7.05
C ALA A 109 2.82 -0.91 -6.98
N ALA A 110 2.56 -1.43 -5.77
CA ALA A 110 1.73 -2.61 -5.58
C ALA A 110 0.29 -2.40 -6.09
N ASP A 111 -0.27 -1.22 -5.84
CA ASP A 111 -1.61 -0.87 -6.32
C ASP A 111 -1.64 -0.78 -7.84
N CYS A 112 -0.62 -0.16 -8.45
CA CYS A 112 -0.44 -0.12 -9.91
C CYS A 112 -0.28 -1.53 -10.50
N ILE A 113 0.43 -2.43 -9.83
CA ILE A 113 0.53 -3.83 -10.26
C ILE A 113 -0.86 -4.46 -10.31
N VAL A 114 -1.65 -4.36 -9.24
CA VAL A 114 -2.99 -4.95 -9.20
C VAL A 114 -3.94 -4.34 -10.23
N ASP A 115 -3.86 -3.03 -10.44
CA ASP A 115 -4.64 -2.28 -11.42
C ASP A 115 -4.33 -2.68 -12.88
N LEU A 116 -3.06 -2.91 -13.18
CA LEU A 116 -2.59 -3.14 -14.55
C LEU A 116 -2.48 -4.62 -14.91
N TRP A 117 -2.47 -5.50 -13.91
CA TRP A 117 -2.31 -6.93 -14.14
C TRP A 117 -3.59 -7.53 -14.73
N THR A 118 -3.60 -7.59 -16.06
CA THR A 118 -4.65 -8.30 -16.79
C THR A 118 -4.47 -9.80 -16.69
N HIS A 119 -5.54 -10.49 -16.33
CA HIS A 119 -5.62 -11.93 -16.42
C HIS A 119 -6.66 -12.33 -17.47
N ALA A 120 -6.39 -13.41 -18.20
CA ALA A 120 -7.34 -13.98 -19.15
C ALA A 120 -8.51 -14.73 -18.47
N GLY A 121 -8.54 -14.75 -17.14
CA GLY A 121 -9.54 -15.43 -16.31
C GLY A 121 -10.81 -14.62 -16.11
N ASN A 122 -11.87 -15.31 -15.65
CA ASN A 122 -13.14 -14.68 -15.26
C ASN A 122 -13.19 -14.29 -13.77
N ASP A 123 -12.07 -14.44 -13.03
CA ASP A 123 -12.01 -14.12 -11.60
C ASP A 123 -11.63 -12.64 -11.40
N PRO A 124 -12.57 -11.79 -10.96
CA PRO A 124 -12.30 -10.37 -10.77
C PRO A 124 -11.39 -10.08 -9.57
N LEU A 125 -10.87 -11.09 -8.86
CA LEU A 125 -9.91 -10.92 -7.77
C LEU A 125 -8.56 -11.59 -8.09
N GLU A 126 -8.32 -11.97 -9.34
CA GLU A 126 -7.12 -12.71 -9.72
C GLU A 126 -5.84 -11.89 -9.46
N SER A 127 -5.82 -10.60 -9.84
CA SER A 127 -4.65 -9.74 -9.62
C SER A 127 -4.36 -9.43 -8.15
N PRO A 128 -5.34 -9.06 -7.28
CA PRO A 128 -5.09 -8.99 -5.84
C PRO A 128 -4.60 -10.31 -5.24
N ARG A 129 -5.15 -11.45 -5.67
CA ARG A 129 -4.71 -12.78 -5.21
C ARG A 129 -3.30 -13.10 -5.67
N ALA A 130 -2.91 -12.69 -6.87
CA ALA A 130 -1.56 -12.86 -7.38
C ALA A 130 -0.57 -12.00 -6.58
N LEU A 131 -0.89 -10.72 -6.33
CA LEU A 131 -0.10 -9.84 -5.46
C LEU A 131 0.05 -10.45 -4.07
N ALA A 132 -1.05 -10.87 -3.43
CA ALA A 132 -1.04 -11.49 -2.11
C ALA A 132 -0.15 -12.75 -2.08
N ARG A 133 -0.20 -13.58 -3.12
CA ARG A 133 0.63 -14.79 -3.23
C ARG A 133 2.11 -14.46 -3.33
N ILE A 134 2.48 -13.48 -4.14
CA ILE A 134 3.87 -13.04 -4.30
C ILE A 134 4.36 -12.39 -3.01
N GLY A 135 3.65 -11.39 -2.53
CA GLY A 135 4.06 -10.57 -1.40
C GLY A 135 4.18 -11.34 -0.10
N PHE A 136 3.18 -12.16 0.23
CA PHE A 136 3.22 -12.95 1.46
C PHE A 136 4.22 -14.11 1.40
N ALA A 137 4.60 -14.60 0.21
CA ALA A 137 5.61 -15.64 0.03
C ALA A 137 7.05 -15.11 -0.12
N HIS A 138 7.26 -13.80 -0.28
CA HIS A 138 8.57 -13.20 -0.60
C HIS A 138 9.63 -13.42 0.48
N GLY A 139 9.22 -13.51 1.75
CA GLY A 139 10.12 -13.70 2.90
C GLY A 139 10.72 -12.40 3.45
N ASP A 140 10.65 -11.29 2.71
CA ASP A 140 10.96 -9.95 3.22
C ASP A 140 9.72 -9.36 3.93
N PRO A 141 9.80 -9.07 5.25
CA PRO A 141 8.67 -8.52 5.97
C PRO A 141 8.19 -7.15 5.50
N ARG A 142 9.07 -6.35 4.89
CA ARG A 142 8.68 -5.05 4.32
C ARG A 142 7.74 -5.25 3.13
N VAL A 143 8.08 -6.17 2.23
CA VAL A 143 7.22 -6.54 1.09
C VAL A 143 5.88 -7.10 1.58
N GLN A 144 5.88 -7.88 2.66
CA GLN A 144 4.64 -8.37 3.28
C GLN A 144 3.77 -7.23 3.82
N ALA A 145 4.37 -6.22 4.46
CA ALA A 145 3.67 -5.04 4.96
C ALA A 145 3.11 -4.16 3.83
N VAL A 146 3.90 -3.90 2.79
CA VAL A 146 3.47 -3.19 1.58
C VAL A 146 2.28 -3.89 0.93
N THR A 147 2.35 -5.22 0.82
CA THR A 147 1.26 -6.04 0.27
C THR A 147 -0.01 -5.92 1.11
N LEU A 148 0.11 -5.96 2.43
CA LEU A 148 -1.03 -5.79 3.32
C LEU A 148 -1.65 -4.40 3.17
N ALA A 149 -0.82 -3.34 3.20
CA ALA A 149 -1.27 -1.96 3.03
C ALA A 149 -2.04 -1.78 1.71
N SER A 150 -1.49 -2.23 0.59
CA SER A 150 -2.13 -2.17 -0.74
C SER A 150 -3.50 -2.88 -0.76
N LEU A 151 -3.58 -4.10 -0.23
CA LEU A 151 -4.85 -4.85 -0.17
C LEU A 151 -5.93 -4.16 0.67
N VAL A 152 -5.53 -3.39 1.68
CA VAL A 152 -6.43 -2.59 2.52
C VAL A 152 -6.80 -1.26 1.85
N ASP A 153 -5.85 -0.61 1.19
CA ASP A 153 -6.04 0.66 0.48
C ASP A 153 -7.13 0.58 -0.60
N PHE A 154 -7.22 -0.57 -1.30
CA PHE A 154 -8.27 -0.79 -2.29
C PHE A 154 -9.70 -0.60 -1.75
N GLY A 155 -9.90 -0.76 -0.44
CA GLY A 155 -11.18 -0.50 0.23
C GLY A 155 -12.30 -1.48 -0.15
N ASP A 156 -11.96 -2.62 -0.76
CA ASP A 156 -12.91 -3.61 -1.24
C ASP A 156 -13.05 -4.79 -0.24
N PRO A 157 -14.24 -4.99 0.36
CA PRO A 157 -14.44 -6.02 1.38
C PRO A 157 -14.21 -7.45 0.89
N ARG A 158 -14.22 -7.68 -0.43
CA ARG A 158 -13.90 -9.00 -1.01
C ARG A 158 -12.44 -9.39 -0.81
N LEU A 159 -11.55 -8.41 -0.59
CA LEU A 159 -10.12 -8.64 -0.35
C LEU A 159 -9.80 -8.99 1.10
N ARG A 160 -10.78 -8.89 2.01
CA ARG A 160 -10.56 -9.11 3.44
C ARG A 160 -9.96 -10.46 3.77
N GLU A 161 -10.36 -11.51 3.05
CA GLU A 161 -9.79 -12.86 3.24
C GLU A 161 -8.28 -12.94 2.94
N LEU A 162 -7.75 -12.01 2.15
CA LEU A 162 -6.35 -12.00 1.75
C LEU A 162 -5.46 -11.38 2.83
N TRP A 163 -5.95 -10.33 3.52
CA TRP A 163 -5.17 -9.58 4.50
C TRP A 163 -5.51 -9.90 5.97
N ASP A 164 -6.68 -10.49 6.28
CA ASP A 164 -7.08 -10.73 7.68
C ASP A 164 -6.07 -11.59 8.46
N GLY A 165 -5.59 -11.07 9.59
CA GLY A 165 -4.60 -11.72 10.44
C GLY A 165 -3.17 -11.74 9.91
N ARG A 166 -2.91 -11.22 8.69
CA ARG A 166 -1.55 -11.24 8.10
C ARG A 166 -0.56 -10.36 8.84
N TRP A 167 -1.03 -9.32 9.53
CA TRP A 167 -0.20 -8.48 10.37
C TRP A 167 0.53 -9.26 11.48
N HIS A 168 0.03 -10.42 11.90
CA HIS A 168 0.71 -11.24 12.91
C HIS A 168 2.07 -11.79 12.47
N ALA A 169 2.27 -11.99 11.16
CA ALA A 169 3.52 -12.51 10.61
C ALA A 169 4.58 -11.41 10.38
N ILE A 170 4.17 -10.15 10.39
CA ILE A 170 5.03 -9.00 10.12
C ILE A 170 5.73 -8.59 11.43
N PRO A 171 7.06 -8.40 11.49
CA PRO A 171 7.77 -7.90 12.66
C PRO A 171 7.34 -6.49 13.06
N ARG A 172 7.61 -6.14 14.31
CA ARG A 172 7.15 -4.88 14.92
C ARG A 172 7.54 -3.62 14.12
N GLU A 173 8.76 -3.60 13.58
CA GLU A 173 9.30 -2.47 12.83
C GLU A 173 8.42 -2.14 11.62
N GLN A 174 8.12 -3.14 10.78
CA GLN A 174 7.30 -2.93 9.59
C GLN A 174 5.81 -2.74 9.93
N ARG A 175 5.36 -3.28 11.08
CA ARG A 175 4.02 -3.00 11.60
C ARG A 175 3.84 -1.52 11.97
N TYR A 176 4.89 -0.85 12.45
CA TYR A 176 4.87 0.59 12.75
C TYR A 176 4.53 1.42 11.51
N GLU A 177 5.26 1.21 10.42
CA GLU A 177 5.02 1.89 9.15
C GLU A 177 3.60 1.59 8.63
N LEU A 178 3.18 0.32 8.72
CA LEU A 178 1.88 -0.11 8.27
C LEU A 178 0.73 0.61 8.98
N TRP A 179 0.67 0.63 10.31
CA TRP A 179 -0.47 1.27 10.99
C TRP A 179 -0.44 2.79 10.86
N GLN A 180 0.73 3.43 10.70
CA GLN A 180 0.81 4.87 10.39
C GLN A 180 0.13 5.17 9.06
N LEU A 181 0.43 4.38 8.02
CA LEU A 181 -0.16 4.53 6.70
C LEU A 181 -1.66 4.21 6.69
N LEU A 182 -2.09 3.12 7.34
CA LEU A 182 -3.52 2.78 7.44
C LEU A 182 -4.35 3.89 8.11
N GLY A 183 -3.73 4.74 8.94
CA GLY A 183 -4.37 5.88 9.59
C GLY A 183 -4.66 7.07 8.67
N SER A 184 -4.24 7.03 7.40
CA SER A 184 -4.58 8.03 6.37
C SER A 184 -5.57 7.50 5.32
N TYR A 185 -5.96 6.22 5.38
CA TYR A 185 -6.89 5.62 4.43
C TYR A 185 -8.33 5.81 4.87
N GLU A 186 -9.07 6.66 4.14
CA GLU A 186 -10.49 6.98 4.39
C GLU A 186 -11.43 5.86 3.90
N THR A 187 -11.03 4.60 4.10
CA THR A 187 -11.79 3.42 3.70
C THR A 187 -12.32 2.65 4.89
N VAL A 188 -13.48 2.01 4.71
CA VAL A 188 -14.04 1.08 5.69
C VAL A 188 -13.08 -0.07 5.99
N GLU A 189 -12.35 -0.58 4.99
CA GLU A 189 -11.42 -1.69 5.21
C GLU A 189 -10.21 -1.29 6.07
N ALA A 190 -9.75 -0.04 6.01
CA ALA A 190 -8.72 0.46 6.91
C ALA A 190 -9.19 0.46 8.37
N VAL A 191 -10.40 0.96 8.62
CA VAL A 191 -11.03 0.93 9.96
C VAL A 191 -11.20 -0.51 10.45
N GLU A 192 -11.71 -1.40 9.60
CA GLU A 192 -11.88 -2.82 9.91
C GLU A 192 -10.56 -3.51 10.22
N CYS A 193 -9.50 -3.22 9.46
CA CYS A 193 -8.16 -3.74 9.70
C CYS A 193 -7.63 -3.30 11.06
N LEU A 194 -7.70 -2.00 11.38
CA LEU A 194 -7.24 -1.46 12.66
C LEU A 194 -8.05 -2.01 13.85
N LEU A 195 -9.37 -2.08 13.76
CA LEU A 195 -10.22 -2.67 14.81
C LEU A 195 -9.87 -4.14 15.05
N ARG A 196 -9.73 -4.92 13.98
CA ARG A 196 -9.34 -6.34 14.05
C ARG A 196 -7.96 -6.54 14.65
N TRP A 197 -7.06 -5.60 14.40
CA TRP A 197 -5.74 -5.56 15.01
C TRP A 197 -5.85 -5.24 16.50
N LEU A 198 -6.66 -4.28 16.93
CA LEU A 198 -6.89 -4.03 18.37
C LEU A 198 -7.51 -5.23 19.09
N GLU A 199 -8.40 -5.96 18.42
CA GLU A 199 -9.12 -7.11 18.99
C GLU A 199 -8.25 -8.36 19.17
N ARG A 200 -7.30 -8.60 18.27
CA ARG A 200 -6.54 -9.86 18.21
C ARG A 200 -5.02 -9.69 18.24
N GLY A 201 -4.54 -8.48 18.01
CA GLY A 201 -3.14 -8.15 17.85
C GLY A 201 -2.36 -8.09 19.15
N PRO A 202 -1.03 -7.93 19.05
CA PRO A 202 -0.17 -7.89 20.22
C PRO A 202 -0.30 -6.53 20.94
N LEU A 203 -0.31 -6.55 22.28
CA LEU A 203 -0.45 -5.36 23.13
C LEU A 203 0.60 -4.27 22.86
N VAL A 204 1.79 -4.65 22.37
CA VAL A 204 2.88 -3.72 22.06
C VAL A 204 2.54 -2.71 20.96
N ASP A 205 1.59 -3.05 20.08
CA ASP A 205 1.15 -2.18 18.99
C ASP A 205 -0.13 -1.40 19.35
N TYR A 206 -0.76 -1.72 20.49
CA TYR A 206 -2.12 -1.28 20.84
C TYR A 206 -2.29 0.24 20.79
N GLY A 207 -1.36 0.99 21.41
CA GLY A 207 -1.41 2.46 21.40
C GLY A 207 -1.25 3.06 20.01
N GLY A 208 -0.36 2.52 19.17
CA GLY A 208 -0.14 3.00 17.80
C GLY A 208 -1.35 2.74 16.91
N VAL A 209 -1.89 1.52 16.95
CA VAL A 209 -3.09 1.14 16.20
C VAL A 209 -4.31 1.95 16.65
N ALA A 210 -4.50 2.13 17.96
CA ALA A 210 -5.56 2.98 18.50
C ALA A 210 -5.39 4.43 18.05
N GLY A 211 -4.16 4.95 18.05
CA GLY A 211 -3.86 6.31 17.60
C GLY A 211 -4.17 6.54 16.13
N SER A 212 -3.88 5.57 15.26
CA SER A 212 -4.28 5.63 13.84
C SER A 212 -5.79 5.55 13.66
N LEU A 213 -6.46 4.67 14.41
CA LEU A 213 -7.92 4.59 14.38
C LEU A 213 -8.56 5.91 14.84
N SER A 214 -8.04 6.55 15.88
CA SER A 214 -8.47 7.89 16.33
C SER A 214 -8.20 8.98 15.29
N ARG A 215 -7.13 8.87 14.50
CA ARG A 215 -6.81 9.84 13.44
C ARG A 215 -7.88 9.83 12.35
N LEU A 216 -8.27 8.65 11.88
CA LEU A 216 -9.35 8.49 10.89
C LEU A 216 -10.66 9.14 11.38
N GLY A 217 -11.05 8.92 12.64
CA GLY A 217 -12.24 9.56 13.22
C GLY A 217 -12.14 11.08 13.30
N ARG A 218 -10.97 11.62 13.66
CA ARG A 218 -10.75 13.07 13.81
C ARG A 218 -10.60 13.84 12.50
N ASN A 219 -10.13 13.20 11.43
CA ASN A 219 -10.02 13.83 10.12
C ASN A 219 -11.39 14.36 9.66
N GLY A 220 -12.48 13.69 10.04
CA GLY A 220 -13.85 14.13 9.77
C GLY A 220 -14.31 13.94 8.32
N GLU A 221 -13.42 13.44 7.46
CA GLU A 221 -13.73 13.07 6.09
C GLU A 221 -14.66 11.85 6.04
N PRO A 222 -15.57 11.75 5.04
CA PRO A 222 -16.42 10.58 4.89
C PRO A 222 -15.60 9.32 4.67
N LEU A 223 -16.11 8.19 5.17
CA LEU A 223 -15.55 6.88 4.89
C LEU A 223 -16.24 6.26 3.69
N PHE A 224 -15.45 5.61 2.85
CA PHE A 224 -15.94 4.97 1.63
C PHE A 224 -15.70 3.46 1.68
N GLN A 225 -16.67 2.70 1.18
CA GLN A 225 -16.47 1.31 0.80
C GLN A 225 -16.42 1.22 -0.72
N ALA A 226 -15.25 0.89 -1.24
CA ALA A 226 -15.04 0.81 -2.68
C ALA A 226 -15.45 -0.55 -3.23
N ARG A 227 -15.89 -0.56 -4.48
CA ARG A 227 -15.91 -1.77 -5.31
C ARG A 227 -15.12 -1.48 -6.57
N ARG A 228 -14.02 -2.19 -6.75
CA ARG A 228 -13.11 -2.01 -7.88
C ARG A 228 -13.35 -3.03 -8.98
N ASP A 229 -13.05 -2.65 -10.22
CA ASP A 229 -12.93 -3.58 -11.34
C ASP A 229 -11.46 -3.94 -11.48
N PHE A 230 -11.08 -5.12 -11.00
CA PHE A 230 -9.72 -5.60 -11.22
C PHE A 230 -9.60 -6.40 -12.53
N ALA A 231 -10.69 -6.61 -13.27
CA ALA A 231 -10.65 -7.31 -14.56
C ALA A 231 -10.31 -6.37 -15.73
N THR A 232 -10.56 -5.07 -15.57
CA THR A 232 -10.29 -4.06 -16.59
C THR A 232 -9.03 -3.27 -16.19
N PRO A 233 -7.94 -3.30 -16.98
CA PRO A 233 -6.72 -2.58 -16.63
C PRO A 233 -6.97 -1.07 -16.58
N GLY A 234 -6.48 -0.43 -15.51
CA GLY A 234 -6.69 1.00 -15.26
C GLY A 234 -7.95 1.32 -14.46
N ALA A 235 -8.86 0.37 -14.30
CA ALA A 235 -10.14 0.56 -13.62
C ALA A 235 -10.12 0.19 -12.13
N ALA A 236 -8.99 -0.24 -11.57
CA ALA A 236 -8.87 -0.45 -10.14
C ALA A 236 -8.68 0.88 -9.39
N PHE A 237 -8.03 1.90 -9.98
CA PHE A 237 -7.98 3.24 -9.38
C PHE A 237 -9.28 4.03 -9.57
N ASP A 238 -10.00 3.77 -10.67
CA ASP A 238 -11.33 4.31 -10.91
C ASP A 238 -12.36 3.36 -10.31
N ALA A 239 -12.72 3.53 -9.03
CA ALA A 239 -13.74 2.69 -8.40
C ALA A 239 -14.96 2.59 -9.33
N ILE A 240 -15.40 1.36 -9.68
CA ILE A 240 -16.63 1.14 -10.47
C ILE A 240 -17.79 1.90 -9.79
N GLY A 241 -17.73 1.98 -8.46
CA GLY A 241 -18.36 3.02 -7.68
C GLY A 241 -17.98 2.92 -6.21
N THR A 242 -18.16 4.02 -5.50
CA THR A 242 -18.39 3.99 -4.05
C THR A 242 -19.68 3.22 -3.81
N THR A 243 -19.58 2.03 -3.23
CA THR A 243 -20.77 1.21 -2.94
C THR A 243 -21.60 1.80 -1.81
N GLN A 244 -20.92 2.44 -0.87
CA GLN A 244 -21.51 3.08 0.28
C GLN A 244 -20.53 4.12 0.84
N GLU A 245 -21.09 5.20 1.33
CA GLU A 245 -20.40 6.29 2.01
C GLU A 245 -21.06 6.48 3.37
N TRP A 246 -20.25 6.76 4.39
CA TRP A 246 -20.72 7.09 5.72
C TRP A 246 -20.03 8.36 6.20
N SER A 247 -20.78 9.22 6.88
CA SER A 247 -20.12 10.16 7.78
C SER A 247 -19.42 9.41 8.93
N VAL A 248 -18.39 10.03 9.51
CA VAL A 248 -17.71 9.48 10.70
C VAL A 248 -18.70 9.14 11.81
N ALA A 249 -19.68 10.02 12.06
CA ALA A 249 -20.68 9.80 13.11
C ALA A 249 -21.62 8.62 12.82
N GLU A 250 -21.98 8.40 11.55
CA GLU A 250 -22.79 7.24 11.14
C GLU A 250 -22.01 5.95 11.33
N TYR A 251 -20.78 5.88 10.82
CA TYR A 251 -19.95 4.69 10.94
C TYR A 251 -19.50 4.44 12.38
N GLY A 252 -19.28 5.50 13.16
CA GLY A 252 -19.02 5.45 14.60
C GLY A 252 -20.11 4.68 15.36
N ARG A 253 -21.38 4.84 14.98
CA ARG A 253 -22.49 4.05 15.57
C ARG A 253 -22.40 2.56 15.24
N GLU A 254 -21.95 2.21 14.03
CA GLU A 254 -21.76 0.81 13.61
C GLU A 254 -20.65 0.13 14.41
N ILE A 255 -19.53 0.82 14.64
CA ILE A 255 -18.37 0.27 15.37
C ILE A 255 -18.46 0.46 16.89
N ALA A 256 -19.42 1.24 17.39
CA ALA A 256 -19.59 1.51 18.82
C ALA A 256 -19.63 0.24 19.70
N PRO A 257 -20.33 -0.85 19.34
CA PRO A 257 -20.30 -2.08 20.14
C PRO A 257 -18.89 -2.67 20.27
N ARG A 258 -18.07 -2.59 19.23
CA ARG A 258 -16.69 -3.10 19.22
C ARG A 258 -15.77 -2.20 20.05
N ILE A 259 -15.91 -0.88 19.94
CA ILE A 259 -15.18 0.09 20.77
C ILE A 259 -15.48 -0.14 22.26
N ARG A 260 -16.76 -0.33 22.63
CA ARG A 260 -17.13 -0.65 24.02
C ARG A 260 -16.54 -1.97 24.50
N ALA A 261 -16.53 -3.00 23.64
CA ALA A 261 -15.91 -4.29 23.96
C ALA A 261 -14.39 -4.16 24.18
N LEU A 262 -13.71 -3.37 23.34
CA LEU A 262 -12.29 -3.07 23.49
C LEU A 262 -12.01 -2.37 24.82
N ALA A 263 -12.78 -1.32 25.15
CA ALA A 263 -12.64 -0.58 26.40
C ALA A 263 -12.81 -1.48 27.64
N ALA A 264 -13.76 -2.43 27.60
CA ALA A 264 -14.01 -3.37 28.69
C ALA A 264 -12.85 -4.35 28.93
N THR A 265 -11.96 -4.53 27.95
CA THR A 265 -10.81 -5.45 28.03
C THR A 265 -9.47 -4.73 28.13
N GLU A 266 -9.46 -3.40 28.03
CA GLU A 266 -8.26 -2.58 28.15
C GLU A 266 -7.67 -2.68 29.56
N GLN A 267 -6.35 -2.90 29.63
CA GLN A 267 -5.62 -3.05 30.90
C GLN A 267 -4.41 -2.13 30.92
N GLY A 268 -4.11 -1.56 32.08
CA GLY A 268 -2.91 -0.76 32.31
C GLY A 268 -3.23 0.60 32.93
N PRO A 269 -2.18 1.41 33.20
CA PRO A 269 -2.34 2.74 33.79
C PRO A 269 -2.80 3.80 32.78
N HIS A 270 -2.73 3.52 31.48
CA HIS A 270 -3.03 4.47 30.41
C HIS A 270 -4.08 3.87 29.46
N TYR A 271 -5.30 4.42 29.52
CA TYR A 271 -6.42 3.99 28.69
C TYR A 271 -6.49 4.86 27.42
N VAL A 272 -6.39 4.24 26.25
CA VAL A 272 -6.41 4.89 24.94
C VAL A 272 -7.75 4.73 24.21
N ILE A 273 -8.55 3.71 24.54
CA ILE A 273 -9.86 3.49 23.88
C ILE A 273 -10.88 4.62 24.11
N PRO A 274 -10.93 5.29 25.27
CA PRO A 274 -11.79 6.46 25.44
C PRO A 274 -11.54 7.58 24.43
N TRP A 275 -10.30 7.74 23.98
CA TRP A 275 -9.96 8.72 22.94
C TRP A 275 -10.37 8.26 21.54
N VAL A 276 -10.29 6.95 21.28
CA VAL A 276 -10.90 6.35 20.08
C VAL A 276 -12.39 6.62 20.09
N ALA A 277 -13.09 6.32 21.19
CA ALA A 277 -14.53 6.54 21.32
C ALA A 277 -14.92 8.00 21.03
N GLU A 278 -14.23 8.96 21.64
CA GLU A 278 -14.43 10.40 21.39
C GLU A 278 -14.28 10.75 19.91
N SER A 279 -13.21 10.27 19.26
CA SER A 279 -12.90 10.52 17.85
C SER A 279 -13.97 9.98 16.89
N TRP A 280 -14.71 8.96 17.32
CA TRP A 280 -15.77 8.31 16.53
C TRP A 280 -17.19 8.69 16.99
N GLY A 281 -17.33 9.69 17.86
CA GLY A 281 -18.64 10.15 18.35
C GLY A 281 -19.37 9.14 19.24
N VAL A 282 -18.63 8.19 19.84
CA VAL A 282 -19.15 7.25 20.83
C VAL A 282 -19.06 7.90 22.21
N ASP A 283 -20.12 7.80 23.01
CA ASP A 283 -20.17 8.40 24.34
C ASP A 283 -19.02 7.88 25.21
N VAL A 284 -18.13 8.77 25.63
CA VAL A 284 -16.97 8.44 26.47
C VAL A 284 -17.42 7.88 27.82
N ALA A 285 -18.59 8.29 28.34
CA ALA A 285 -19.14 7.75 29.57
C ALA A 285 -19.46 6.25 29.48
N ASP A 286 -19.69 5.72 28.28
CA ASP A 286 -19.91 4.28 28.05
C ASP A 286 -18.62 3.45 28.12
N VAL A 287 -17.45 4.09 28.00
CA VAL A 287 -16.15 3.40 27.83
C VAL A 287 -15.10 3.77 28.85
N ALA A 288 -15.28 4.89 29.56
CA ALA A 288 -14.38 5.38 30.59
C ALA A 288 -14.47 4.51 31.87
N PRO A 289 -13.39 3.80 32.29
CA PRO A 289 -13.29 3.32 33.67
C PRO A 289 -13.55 4.41 34.71
N THR A 290 -14.33 4.06 35.73
CA THR A 290 -14.76 5.03 36.74
C THR A 290 -13.55 5.58 37.51
N GLY A 291 -13.31 6.90 37.41
CA GLY A 291 -12.28 7.59 38.20
C GLY A 291 -10.84 7.53 37.67
N ALA A 292 -10.61 7.09 36.42
CA ALA A 292 -9.28 7.09 35.81
C ALA A 292 -8.97 8.42 35.09
N GLU A 293 -7.70 8.81 35.08
CA GLU A 293 -7.18 9.94 34.31
C GLU A 293 -6.78 9.42 32.92
N TRP A 294 -7.49 9.83 31.87
CA TRP A 294 -7.18 9.48 30.48
C TRP A 294 -5.99 10.29 30.00
N VAL A 295 -4.98 9.65 29.42
CA VAL A 295 -3.83 10.37 28.85
C VAL A 295 -4.30 11.05 27.56
N ARG A 296 -4.46 12.38 27.61
CA ARG A 296 -4.50 13.21 26.39
C ARG A 296 -3.06 13.36 25.91
N GLU A 297 -2.58 12.46 25.06
CA GLU A 297 -1.37 12.77 24.30
C GLU A 297 -1.65 14.00 23.45
N ALA A 298 -0.88 15.06 23.67
CA ALA A 298 -0.87 16.24 22.82
C ALA A 298 -0.31 15.82 21.46
N GLY A 299 -1.20 15.42 20.56
CA GLY A 299 -0.90 15.23 19.14
C GLY A 299 -0.67 16.56 18.45
#